data_AF-A0A8X7N4P6-F1
#
_entry.id   AF-A0A8X7N4P6-F1
#
_cell.length_a   1.000
_cell.length_b   1.000
_cell.length_c   1.000
_cell.angle_alpha   90.00
_cell.angle_beta   90.00
_cell.angle_gamma   90.00
#
_symmetry.space_group_name_H-M   'P 1'
#
loop_
_entity.id
_entity.type
_entity.pdbx_description
1 polymer ?
#
loop_
_entity_poly.entity_id
_entity_poly.type
_entity_poly.pdbx_seq_one_letter_code
_entity_poly.pdbx_strand_id
1 'polypeptide(L)'
;MTASRSAALLRAALPQIPSHGFTLAAVVVGARNLPGDVYSGRPTLPSGEDNIDQLARTIGVLFPGPPTARTSVERTLFSAWDRDASAQAFEADKEGVLRDSPSGGDGREPSSGLQTVSNLLQRRLASNEPVRDHLLRAFALESAHPLPLPSLPSSIQRALPFLRLLPQHPAIPDPLPLLGRAGRIADEACRSTLVSQAWRKGLDGPEWYAIRARLAFAYLAGELHLLSPSSTLASSQDLLRRLSQRPALIDALATTSSNVRSLLEWGGRSWIGILRSRGL
;
A
#
# COMPACT_ATOMS: atom_id res chain seq x y z
N MET A 1 -14.66 -18.69 -13.92
CA MET A 1 -15.31 -17.53 -14.56
C MET A 1 -15.62 -16.36 -13.58
N THR A 2 -15.83 -16.60 -12.28
CA THR A 2 -16.12 -15.55 -11.28
C THR A 2 -14.96 -14.58 -11.02
N ALA A 3 -13.70 -15.07 -11.03
CA ALA A 3 -12.50 -14.24 -10.80
C ALA A 3 -12.34 -13.08 -11.82
N SER A 4 -12.83 -13.26 -13.06
CA SER A 4 -12.79 -12.20 -14.07
C SER A 4 -13.81 -11.09 -13.79
N ARG A 5 -14.94 -11.41 -13.15
CA ARG A 5 -16.01 -10.46 -12.86
C ARG A 5 -15.68 -9.60 -11.63
N SER A 6 -15.18 -10.21 -10.56
CA SER A 6 -14.73 -9.47 -9.38
C SER A 6 -13.57 -8.52 -9.72
N ALA A 7 -12.61 -8.96 -10.54
CA ALA A 7 -11.52 -8.10 -11.01
C ALA A 7 -12.01 -6.91 -11.85
N ALA A 8 -12.97 -7.13 -12.76
CA ALA A 8 -13.57 -6.05 -13.56
C ALA A 8 -14.30 -5.03 -12.68
N LEU A 9 -15.05 -5.50 -11.67
CA LEU A 9 -15.73 -4.64 -10.71
C LEU A 9 -14.77 -3.79 -9.88
N LEU A 10 -13.74 -4.41 -9.33
CA LEU A 10 -12.72 -3.69 -8.56
C LEU A 10 -12.03 -2.64 -9.42
N ARG A 11 -11.70 -2.96 -10.68
CA ARG A 11 -11.09 -2.01 -11.62
C ARG A 11 -12.02 -0.83 -11.94
N ALA A 12 -13.30 -1.08 -12.17
CA ALA A 12 -14.29 -0.03 -12.41
C ALA A 12 -14.52 0.88 -11.18
N ALA A 13 -14.25 0.37 -9.98
CA ALA A 13 -14.39 1.10 -8.73
C ALA A 13 -13.21 2.03 -8.43
N LEU A 14 -12.02 1.80 -8.99
CA LEU A 14 -10.80 2.56 -8.66
C LEU A 14 -10.96 4.09 -8.82
N PRO A 15 -11.55 4.61 -9.92
CA PRO A 15 -11.74 6.05 -10.10
C PRO A 15 -12.69 6.68 -9.06
N GLN A 16 -13.48 5.87 -8.36
CA GLN A 16 -14.49 6.30 -7.38
C GLN A 16 -13.94 6.36 -5.95
N ILE A 17 -12.71 5.89 -5.72
CA ILE A 17 -12.10 5.85 -4.39
C ILE A 17 -11.86 7.25 -3.80
N PRO A 18 -11.43 8.28 -4.55
CA PRO A 18 -11.25 9.62 -3.98
C PRO A 18 -12.52 10.19 -3.33
N SER A 19 -13.70 9.95 -3.93
CA SER A 19 -14.99 10.45 -3.42
C SER A 19 -15.64 9.53 -2.38
N HIS A 20 -15.54 8.21 -2.54
CA HIS A 20 -16.28 7.24 -1.72
C HIS A 20 -15.40 6.39 -0.77
N GLY A 21 -14.08 6.54 -0.85
CA GLY A 21 -13.11 5.75 -0.13
C GLY A 21 -13.08 4.27 -0.52
N PHE A 22 -12.33 3.48 0.25
CA PHE A 22 -12.25 2.03 0.08
C PHE A 22 -13.51 1.37 0.69
N THR A 23 -14.65 1.52 0.02
CA THR A 23 -15.96 1.08 0.54
C THR A 23 -16.80 0.35 -0.53
N LEU A 24 -17.84 -0.35 -0.08
CA LEU A 24 -18.85 -0.93 -0.97
C LEU A 24 -19.51 0.10 -1.87
N ALA A 25 -19.69 1.35 -1.41
CA ALA A 25 -20.28 2.42 -2.19
C ALA A 25 -19.47 2.72 -3.46
N ALA A 26 -18.14 2.76 -3.36
CA ALA A 26 -17.26 2.95 -4.51
C ALA A 26 -17.45 1.84 -5.57
N VAL A 27 -17.63 0.59 -5.12
CA VAL A 27 -17.85 -0.56 -6.02
C VAL A 27 -19.24 -0.51 -6.65
N VAL A 28 -20.28 -0.14 -5.90
CA VAL A 28 -21.63 0.02 -6.44
C VAL A 28 -21.67 1.11 -7.49
N VAL A 29 -21.03 2.26 -7.24
CA VAL A 29 -20.94 3.37 -8.22
C VAL A 29 -20.13 2.95 -9.44
N GLY A 30 -18.97 2.30 -9.25
CA GLY A 30 -18.14 1.79 -10.35
C GLY A 30 -18.87 0.75 -11.21
N ALA A 31 -19.63 -0.16 -10.59
CA ALA A 31 -20.39 -1.19 -11.28
C ALA A 31 -21.47 -0.62 -12.21
N ARG A 32 -22.07 0.52 -11.87
CA ARG A 32 -23.07 1.20 -12.74
C ARG A 32 -22.48 1.71 -14.04
N ASN A 33 -21.18 2.01 -14.04
CA ASN A 33 -20.47 2.53 -15.21
C ASN A 33 -19.93 1.42 -16.12
N LEU A 34 -20.10 0.14 -15.75
CA LEU A 34 -19.69 -0.97 -16.60
C LEU A 34 -20.68 -1.17 -17.77
N PRO A 35 -20.18 -1.48 -18.98
CA PRO A 35 -21.03 -1.86 -20.10
C PRO A 35 -21.90 -3.07 -19.74
N GLY A 36 -23.18 -3.03 -20.12
CA GLY A 36 -24.18 -4.05 -19.77
C GLY A 36 -23.82 -5.47 -20.21
N ASP A 37 -22.95 -5.64 -21.20
CA ASP A 37 -22.53 -6.93 -21.75
C ASP A 37 -21.64 -7.75 -20.80
N VAL A 38 -21.05 -7.12 -19.78
CA VAL A 38 -20.28 -7.83 -18.73
C VAL A 38 -21.22 -8.58 -17.77
N TYR A 39 -22.51 -8.21 -17.75
CA TYR A 39 -23.58 -8.82 -16.97
C TYR A 39 -24.58 -9.56 -17.87
N SER A 40 -24.16 -10.69 -18.44
CA SER A 40 -25.06 -11.64 -19.09
C SER A 40 -26.01 -12.26 -18.04
N GLY A 41 -27.13 -11.59 -17.77
CA GLY A 41 -28.12 -12.00 -16.77
C GLY A 41 -28.99 -10.86 -16.24
N ARG A 42 -29.10 -9.74 -16.96
CA ARG A 42 -29.94 -8.59 -16.60
C ARG A 42 -31.41 -9.04 -16.51
N PRO A 43 -32.03 -9.08 -15.33
CA PRO A 43 -33.48 -9.09 -15.26
C PRO A 43 -33.95 -7.75 -15.83
N THR A 44 -34.95 -7.77 -16.70
CA THR A 44 -35.65 -6.58 -17.20
C THR A 44 -35.99 -5.62 -16.05
N LEU A 45 -35.64 -4.34 -16.21
CA LEU A 45 -35.68 -3.32 -15.15
C LEU A 45 -37.10 -3.06 -14.61
N PRO A 46 -37.29 -3.11 -13.29
CA PRO A 46 -38.12 -2.15 -12.57
C PRO A 46 -37.28 -0.94 -12.15
N SER A 47 -37.88 0.24 -12.19
CA SER A 47 -37.31 1.50 -11.71
C SER A 47 -37.16 1.51 -10.19
N GLY A 48 -36.12 2.17 -9.66
CA GLY A 48 -36.06 2.56 -8.25
C GLY A 48 -35.13 1.74 -7.36
N GLU A 49 -34.92 2.26 -6.15
CA GLU A 49 -33.91 1.92 -5.13
C GLU A 49 -33.69 0.41 -4.88
N ASP A 50 -34.68 -0.44 -5.11
CA ASP A 50 -34.60 -1.90 -5.02
C ASP A 50 -33.44 -2.52 -5.81
N ASN A 51 -33.07 -1.90 -6.94
CA ASN A 51 -31.95 -2.33 -7.78
C ASN A 51 -30.59 -2.08 -7.10
N ILE A 52 -30.47 -0.99 -6.33
CA ILE A 52 -29.23 -0.64 -5.64
C ILE A 52 -28.97 -1.66 -4.53
N ASP A 53 -30.01 -2.02 -3.79
CA ASP A 53 -29.92 -3.00 -2.72
C ASP A 53 -29.66 -4.40 -3.27
N GLN A 54 -30.27 -4.77 -4.40
CA GLN A 54 -29.99 -6.05 -5.06
C GLN A 54 -28.55 -6.12 -5.58
N LEU A 55 -28.04 -5.03 -6.17
CA LEU A 55 -26.65 -4.94 -6.62
C LEU A 55 -25.68 -5.01 -5.44
N ALA A 56 -25.94 -4.27 -4.36
CA ALA A 56 -25.14 -4.29 -3.14
C ALA A 56 -25.12 -5.69 -2.50
N ARG A 57 -26.27 -6.38 -2.43
CA ARG A 57 -26.34 -7.78 -1.98
C ARG A 57 -25.51 -8.71 -2.88
N THR A 58 -25.64 -8.57 -4.20
CA THR A 58 -24.88 -9.38 -5.16
C THR A 58 -23.37 -9.17 -5.02
N ILE A 59 -22.93 -7.92 -4.84
CA ILE A 59 -21.52 -7.59 -4.57
C ILE A 59 -21.09 -8.16 -3.22
N GLY A 60 -21.93 -8.07 -2.18
CA GLY A 60 -21.66 -8.65 -0.86
C GLY A 60 -21.42 -10.17 -0.91
N VAL A 61 -22.12 -10.89 -1.79
CA VAL A 61 -21.89 -12.32 -2.03
C VAL A 61 -20.52 -12.57 -2.70
N LEU A 62 -20.06 -11.67 -3.58
CA LEU A 62 -18.75 -11.78 -4.23
C LEU A 62 -17.57 -11.48 -3.29
N PHE A 63 -17.81 -10.71 -2.23
CA PHE A 63 -16.80 -10.27 -1.27
C PHE A 63 -17.26 -10.56 0.17
N PRO A 64 -17.31 -11.84 0.57
CA PRO A 64 -17.86 -12.24 1.85
C PRO A 64 -16.96 -11.84 3.03
N GLY A 65 -17.59 -11.60 4.18
CA GLY A 65 -16.91 -11.40 5.46
C GLY A 65 -16.97 -9.96 6.00
N PRO A 66 -16.58 -9.75 7.26
CA PRO A 66 -16.52 -8.41 7.86
C PRO A 66 -15.45 -7.55 7.18
N PRO A 67 -15.46 -6.21 7.35
CA PRO A 67 -14.49 -5.30 6.72
C PRO A 67 -13.01 -5.64 6.97
N THR A 68 -12.70 -6.33 8.08
CA THR A 68 -11.35 -6.77 8.45
C THR A 68 -10.92 -8.10 7.77
N ALA A 69 -11.86 -8.85 7.21
CA ALA A 69 -11.59 -10.11 6.52
C ALA A 69 -10.84 -9.86 5.22
N ARG A 70 -9.92 -10.75 4.85
CA ARG A 70 -9.12 -10.62 3.62
C ARG A 70 -9.95 -10.60 2.34
N THR A 71 -11.13 -11.20 2.39
CA THR A 71 -12.11 -11.29 1.28
C THR A 71 -13.09 -10.13 1.25
N SER A 72 -13.01 -9.18 2.20
CA SER A 72 -13.90 -8.03 2.26
C SER A 72 -13.70 -7.11 1.06
N VAL A 73 -14.75 -6.36 0.72
CA VAL A 73 -14.69 -5.36 -0.35
C VAL A 73 -13.59 -4.35 -0.07
N GLU A 74 -13.49 -3.87 1.16
CA GLU A 74 -12.54 -2.81 1.53
C GLU A 74 -11.08 -3.24 1.34
N ARG A 75 -10.72 -4.46 1.80
CA ARG A 75 -9.34 -4.95 1.66
C ARG A 75 -9.01 -5.38 0.24
N THR A 76 -9.96 -6.00 -0.46
CA THR A 76 -9.75 -6.40 -1.86
C THR A 76 -9.65 -5.18 -2.77
N LEU A 77 -10.46 -4.13 -2.54
CA LEU A 77 -10.39 -2.86 -3.25
C LEU A 77 -9.10 -2.10 -2.93
N PHE A 78 -8.68 -2.04 -1.66
CA PHE A 78 -7.40 -1.45 -1.30
C PHE A 78 -6.22 -2.18 -1.95
N SER A 79 -6.24 -3.51 -1.95
CA SER A 79 -5.23 -4.32 -2.64
C SER A 79 -5.27 -4.14 -4.17
N ALA A 80 -6.45 -3.92 -4.76
CA ALA A 80 -6.58 -3.65 -6.20
C ALA A 80 -6.02 -2.27 -6.55
N TRP A 81 -6.34 -1.25 -5.75
CA TRP A 81 -5.76 0.08 -5.85
C TRP A 81 -4.24 0.04 -5.77
N ASP A 82 -3.68 -0.73 -4.83
CA ASP A 82 -2.23 -0.83 -4.70
C ASP A 82 -1.55 -1.35 -5.95
N ARG A 83 -2.11 -2.41 -6.55
CA ARG A 83 -1.58 -3.01 -7.78
C ARG A 83 -1.68 -2.05 -8.95
N ASP A 84 -2.83 -1.39 -9.09
CA ASP A 84 -3.07 -0.46 -10.19
C ASP A 84 -2.16 0.77 -10.08
N ALA A 85 -2.04 1.36 -8.90
CA ALA A 85 -1.16 2.48 -8.63
C ALA A 85 0.33 2.11 -8.79
N SER A 86 0.75 0.90 -8.40
CA SER A 86 2.09 0.38 -8.70
C SER A 86 2.33 0.25 -10.20
N ALA A 87 1.38 -0.39 -10.92
CA ALA A 87 1.48 -0.55 -12.36
C ALA A 87 1.59 0.81 -13.06
N GLN A 88 0.73 1.77 -12.74
CA GLN A 88 0.80 3.12 -13.32
C GLN A 88 2.14 3.80 -13.01
N ALA A 89 2.61 3.74 -11.76
CA ALA A 89 3.87 4.40 -11.35
C ALA A 89 5.10 3.78 -12.03
N PHE A 90 5.08 2.48 -12.33
CA PHE A 90 6.22 1.73 -12.85
C PHE A 90 6.19 1.56 -14.37
N GLU A 91 5.03 1.72 -15.02
CA GLU A 91 4.86 1.62 -16.47
C GLU A 91 4.93 2.98 -17.18
N ALA A 92 4.59 4.08 -16.50
CA ALA A 92 4.55 5.43 -17.09
C ALA A 92 5.86 5.91 -17.76
N ASP A 93 6.99 5.26 -17.50
CA ASP A 93 8.30 5.63 -18.04
C ASP A 93 8.74 4.77 -19.25
N LYS A 94 7.97 3.74 -19.62
CA LYS A 94 8.30 2.95 -20.82
C LYS A 94 8.24 3.78 -22.10
N GLU A 95 7.36 4.78 -22.14
CA GLU A 95 7.19 5.68 -23.30
C GLU A 95 8.28 6.76 -23.38
N GLY A 96 8.83 7.21 -22.24
CA GLY A 96 9.91 8.19 -22.19
C GLY A 96 11.28 7.61 -22.55
N VAL A 97 11.59 6.41 -22.04
CA VAL A 97 12.89 5.75 -22.27
C VAL A 97 13.08 5.31 -23.73
N LEU A 98 11.99 5.05 -24.46
CA LEU A 98 12.03 4.76 -25.90
C LEU A 98 12.32 6.00 -26.76
N ARG A 99 12.09 7.21 -26.25
CA ARG A 99 12.39 8.47 -26.95
C ARG A 99 13.80 8.99 -26.73
N ASP A 100 14.37 8.76 -25.54
CA ASP A 100 15.67 9.32 -25.13
C ASP A 100 16.79 8.28 -25.05
N SER A 101 16.81 7.25 -25.91
CA SER A 101 17.94 6.32 -25.96
C SER A 101 19.05 6.83 -26.91
N PRO A 102 20.16 7.40 -26.40
CA PRO A 102 21.41 7.41 -27.14
C PRO A 102 21.95 5.97 -27.18
N SER A 103 22.17 5.44 -28.37
CA SER A 103 23.05 4.28 -28.57
C SER A 103 24.44 4.60 -28.03
N GLY A 104 24.94 3.82 -27.07
CA GLY A 104 26.34 3.90 -26.65
C GLY A 104 26.54 3.55 -25.18
N GLY A 105 27.28 2.46 -24.92
CA GLY A 105 27.62 2.02 -23.57
C GLY A 105 28.40 3.06 -22.76
N ASP A 106 28.28 2.99 -21.45
CA ASP A 106 29.40 2.71 -20.54
C ASP A 106 28.90 2.66 -19.07
N GLY A 107 29.67 2.01 -18.21
CA GLY A 107 29.63 1.96 -16.73
C GLY A 107 28.59 2.80 -15.96
N ARG A 108 27.27 2.55 -16.12
CA ARG A 108 26.25 3.24 -15.31
C ARG A 108 26.32 2.75 -13.86
N GLU A 109 26.92 3.58 -13.01
CA GLU A 109 27.19 3.32 -11.60
C GLU A 109 25.99 2.75 -10.83
N PRO A 110 26.23 1.96 -9.77
CA PRO A 110 25.17 1.41 -8.93
C PRO A 110 24.29 2.48 -8.25
N SER A 111 24.81 3.70 -8.10
CA SER A 111 24.08 4.88 -7.63
C SER A 111 22.88 5.24 -8.53
N SER A 112 22.99 4.99 -9.85
CA SER A 112 21.92 5.26 -10.81
C SER A 112 20.70 4.36 -10.61
N GLY A 113 20.89 3.09 -10.27
CA GLY A 113 19.78 2.14 -10.10
C GLY A 113 18.95 2.45 -8.86
N LEU A 114 19.62 2.75 -7.75
CA LEU A 114 18.95 3.17 -6.51
C LEU A 114 18.15 4.46 -6.70
N GLN A 115 18.70 5.44 -7.43
CA GLN A 115 17.98 6.68 -7.72
C GLN A 115 16.74 6.44 -8.57
N THR A 116 16.82 5.56 -9.58
CA THR A 116 15.65 5.16 -10.37
C THR A 116 14.58 4.53 -9.48
N VAL A 117 14.93 3.58 -8.61
CA VAL A 117 13.97 2.95 -7.69
C VAL A 117 13.35 3.99 -6.74
N SER A 118 14.16 4.91 -6.20
CA SER A 118 13.67 6.00 -5.34
C SER A 118 12.65 6.87 -6.07
N ASN A 119 12.91 7.23 -7.33
CA ASN A 119 11.98 8.01 -8.15
C ASN A 119 10.67 7.25 -8.41
N LEU A 120 10.75 5.95 -8.72
CA LEU A 120 9.56 5.10 -8.91
C LEU A 120 8.70 5.07 -7.64
N LEU A 121 9.33 4.91 -6.47
CA LEU A 121 8.63 4.91 -5.19
C LEU A 121 8.02 6.28 -4.84
N GLN A 122 8.68 7.39 -5.20
CA GLN A 122 8.12 8.74 -5.03
C GLN A 122 6.88 8.97 -5.92
N ARG A 123 6.89 8.50 -7.17
CA ARG A 123 5.71 8.54 -8.05
C ARG A 123 4.58 7.68 -7.50
N ARG A 124 4.91 6.48 -7.02
CA ARG A 124 3.93 5.62 -6.36
C ARG A 124 3.35 6.29 -5.12
N LEU A 125 4.18 6.97 -4.32
CA LEU A 125 3.70 7.75 -3.18
C LEU A 125 2.77 8.90 -3.61
N ALA A 126 3.03 9.56 -4.73
CA ALA A 126 2.18 10.63 -5.26
C ALA A 126 0.76 10.17 -5.60
N SER A 127 0.60 8.93 -6.08
CA SER A 127 -0.74 8.38 -6.36
C SER A 127 -1.62 8.28 -5.11
N ASN A 128 -1.04 8.29 -3.90
CA ASN A 128 -1.80 8.23 -2.65
C ASN A 128 -2.42 9.59 -2.24
N GLU A 129 -1.94 10.71 -2.79
CA GLU A 129 -2.44 12.05 -2.48
C GLU A 129 -3.97 12.20 -2.63
N PRO A 130 -4.60 11.84 -3.77
CA PRO A 130 -6.05 12.00 -3.95
C PRO A 130 -6.91 11.12 -3.03
N VAL A 131 -6.32 10.10 -2.40
CA VAL A 131 -7.03 9.14 -1.53
C VAL A 131 -6.55 9.22 -0.08
N ARG A 132 -5.76 10.25 0.26
CA ARG A 132 -5.12 10.44 1.56
C ARG A 132 -6.08 10.27 2.74
N ASP A 133 -7.25 10.90 2.66
CA ASP A 133 -8.25 10.88 3.73
C ASP A 133 -8.84 9.48 3.97
N HIS A 134 -8.83 8.63 2.95
CA HIS A 134 -9.38 7.27 3.01
C HIS A 134 -8.31 6.21 3.35
N LEU A 135 -7.03 6.53 3.16
CA LEU A 135 -5.92 5.60 3.39
C LEU A 135 -5.75 5.23 4.86
N LEU A 136 -5.96 6.17 5.78
CA LEU A 136 -5.83 5.89 7.21
C LEU A 136 -6.77 4.74 7.65
N ARG A 137 -8.01 4.76 7.13
CA ARG A 137 -8.99 3.70 7.38
C ARG A 137 -8.55 2.37 6.75
N ALA A 138 -8.03 2.39 5.52
CA ALA A 138 -7.52 1.18 4.88
C ALA A 138 -6.34 0.57 5.65
N PHE A 139 -5.41 1.41 6.13
CA PHE A 139 -4.28 0.98 6.94
C PHE A 139 -4.76 0.35 8.25
N ALA A 140 -5.73 0.97 8.92
CA ALA A 140 -6.33 0.44 10.14
C ALA A 140 -6.98 -0.95 9.91
N LEU A 141 -7.65 -1.15 8.77
CA LEU A 141 -8.26 -2.44 8.42
C LEU A 141 -7.21 -3.52 8.11
N GLU A 142 -6.08 -3.15 7.49
CA GLU A 142 -4.96 -4.07 7.26
C GLU A 142 -4.29 -4.49 8.56
N SER A 143 -4.12 -3.56 9.51
CA SER A 143 -3.49 -3.80 10.81
C SER A 143 -4.45 -4.27 11.91
N ALA A 144 -5.74 -4.46 11.61
CA ALA A 144 -6.77 -4.77 12.61
C ALA A 144 -6.61 -6.13 13.29
N HIS A 145 -5.77 -7.01 12.74
CA HIS A 145 -5.52 -8.32 13.34
C HIS A 145 -4.49 -8.16 14.47
N PRO A 146 -4.78 -8.67 15.69
CA PRO A 146 -3.85 -8.54 16.80
C PRO A 146 -2.56 -9.32 16.53
N LEU A 147 -1.43 -8.74 16.92
CA LEU A 147 -0.13 -9.39 16.83
C LEU A 147 -0.18 -10.76 17.56
N PRO A 148 0.19 -11.87 16.90
CA PRO A 148 0.39 -13.15 17.56
C PRO A 148 1.74 -13.14 18.32
N LEU A 149 1.85 -12.25 19.32
CA LEU A 149 3.01 -12.08 20.19
C LEU A 149 3.51 -13.38 20.86
N PRO A 150 2.68 -14.41 21.20
CA PRO A 150 3.21 -15.61 21.84
C PRO A 150 4.02 -16.56 20.92
N SER A 151 4.21 -16.25 19.63
CA SER A 151 4.86 -17.17 18.67
C SER A 151 6.19 -16.70 18.05
N LEU A 152 6.70 -15.52 18.43
CA LEU A 152 7.94 -15.01 17.86
C LEU A 152 9.16 -15.83 18.36
N PRO A 153 10.03 -16.34 17.46
CA PRO A 153 11.28 -16.99 17.82
C PRO A 153 12.11 -16.16 18.80
N SER A 154 12.77 -16.81 19.75
CA SER A 154 13.55 -16.16 20.82
C SER A 154 14.67 -15.25 20.32
N SER A 155 15.08 -15.40 19.06
CA SER A 155 16.03 -14.55 18.35
C SER A 155 15.45 -13.17 18.01
N ILE A 156 14.21 -13.09 17.54
CA ILE A 156 13.54 -11.83 17.21
C ILE A 156 13.25 -11.02 18.48
N GLN A 157 12.86 -11.71 19.56
CA GLN A 157 12.65 -11.06 20.86
C GLN A 157 13.94 -10.44 21.43
N ARG A 158 15.10 -11.02 21.12
CA ARG A 158 16.42 -10.48 21.49
C ARG A 158 16.84 -9.31 20.61
N ALA A 159 16.52 -9.36 19.32
CA ALA A 159 16.86 -8.29 18.37
C ALA A 159 16.03 -7.02 18.57
N LEU A 160 14.79 -7.14 19.06
CA LEU A 160 13.86 -6.02 19.24
C LEU A 160 13.38 -5.95 20.71
N PRO A 161 14.24 -5.55 21.66
CA PRO A 161 13.92 -5.57 23.09
C PRO A 161 12.76 -4.63 23.46
N PHE A 162 12.49 -3.61 22.65
CA PHE A 162 11.35 -2.71 22.85
C PHE A 162 9.99 -3.39 22.67
N LEU A 163 9.91 -4.52 21.96
CA LEU A 163 8.67 -5.29 21.85
C LEU A 163 8.21 -5.84 23.21
N ARG A 164 9.12 -6.02 24.17
CA ARG A 164 8.80 -6.42 25.56
C ARG A 164 8.26 -5.27 26.41
N LEU A 165 8.45 -4.03 25.99
CA LEU A 165 7.93 -2.83 26.65
C LEU A 165 6.52 -2.47 26.18
N LEU A 166 6.03 -3.12 25.11
CA LEU A 166 4.67 -2.91 24.65
C LEU A 166 3.71 -3.56 25.66
N PRO A 167 2.74 -2.80 26.20
CA PRO A 167 1.75 -3.37 27.12
C PRO A 167 1.02 -4.52 26.41
N GLN A 168 0.83 -5.65 27.09
CA GLN A 168 0.15 -6.84 26.58
C GLN A 168 -1.36 -6.63 26.44
N HIS A 169 -1.77 -5.54 25.80
CA HIS A 169 -3.17 -5.23 25.58
C HIS A 169 -3.64 -5.95 24.31
N PRO A 170 -4.79 -6.64 24.31
CA PRO A 170 -5.33 -7.39 23.17
C PRO A 170 -5.72 -6.53 21.94
N ALA A 171 -5.34 -5.25 21.92
CA ALA A 171 -5.79 -4.26 20.93
C ALA A 171 -4.63 -3.53 20.23
N ILE A 172 -3.38 -4.00 20.35
CA ILE A 172 -2.27 -3.40 19.58
C ILE A 172 -2.38 -3.86 18.12
N PRO A 173 -2.54 -2.93 17.16
CA PRO A 173 -2.63 -3.27 15.75
C PRO A 173 -1.31 -3.88 15.26
N ASP A 174 -1.40 -4.88 14.38
CA ASP A 174 -0.23 -5.50 13.78
C ASP A 174 0.32 -4.62 12.64
N PRO A 175 1.56 -4.09 12.75
CA PRO A 175 2.19 -3.33 11.67
C PRO A 175 2.75 -4.23 10.56
N LEU A 176 2.88 -5.55 10.77
CA LEU A 176 3.49 -6.47 9.82
C LEU A 176 2.78 -6.53 8.46
N PRO A 177 1.43 -6.48 8.36
CA PRO A 177 0.74 -6.39 7.08
C PRO A 177 1.14 -5.15 6.27
N LEU A 178 1.29 -4.00 6.93
CA LEU A 178 1.71 -2.74 6.29
C LEU A 178 3.18 -2.79 5.86
N LEU A 179 4.06 -3.33 6.71
CA LEU A 179 5.46 -3.52 6.36
C LEU A 179 5.63 -4.53 5.21
N GLY A 180 4.88 -5.62 5.23
CA GLY A 180 4.83 -6.60 4.16
C GLY A 180 4.30 -6.02 2.85
N ARG A 181 3.30 -5.13 2.92
CA ARG A 181 2.79 -4.37 1.77
C ARG A 181 3.87 -3.44 1.19
N ALA A 182 4.50 -2.61 2.02
CA ALA A 182 5.58 -1.73 1.58
C ALA A 182 6.78 -2.53 1.02
N GLY A 183 7.09 -3.68 1.62
CA GLY A 183 8.08 -4.63 1.14
C GLY A 183 7.81 -5.10 -0.28
N ARG A 184 6.55 -5.51 -0.58
CA ARG A 184 6.16 -5.91 -1.94
C ARG A 184 6.29 -4.76 -2.95
N ILE A 185 5.87 -3.55 -2.58
CA ILE A 185 5.96 -2.37 -3.48
C ILE A 185 7.43 -2.03 -3.77
N ALA A 186 8.29 -2.02 -2.75
CA ALA A 186 9.72 -1.79 -2.92
C ALA A 186 10.38 -2.86 -3.79
N ASP A 187 10.01 -4.12 -3.59
CA ASP A 187 10.51 -5.26 -4.34
C ASP A 187 10.04 -5.23 -5.81
N GLU A 188 8.81 -4.82 -6.08
CA GLU A 188 8.29 -4.58 -7.43
C GLU A 188 9.03 -3.43 -8.12
N ALA A 189 9.25 -2.31 -7.42
CA ALA A 189 10.03 -1.19 -7.94
C ALA A 189 11.47 -1.60 -8.29
N CYS A 190 12.12 -2.42 -7.45
CA CYS A 190 13.44 -2.98 -7.73
C CYS A 190 13.47 -3.92 -8.93
N ARG A 191 12.36 -4.61 -9.23
CA ARG A 191 12.23 -5.51 -10.39
C ARG A 191 11.78 -4.82 -11.66
N SER A 192 11.36 -3.55 -11.59
CA SER A 192 10.91 -2.79 -12.75
C SER A 192 11.91 -2.86 -13.90
N THR A 193 11.40 -2.89 -15.13
CA THR A 193 12.21 -2.91 -16.36
C THR A 193 13.07 -1.65 -16.51
N LEU A 194 12.68 -0.57 -15.82
CA LEU A 194 13.38 0.72 -15.81
C LEU A 194 14.69 0.67 -15.00
N VAL A 195 14.82 -0.31 -14.10
CA VAL A 195 16.01 -0.49 -13.28
C VAL A 195 17.04 -1.31 -14.06
N SER A 196 18.25 -0.77 -14.18
CA SER A 196 19.32 -1.38 -14.98
C SER A 196 19.61 -2.81 -14.51
N GLN A 197 19.79 -3.71 -15.49
CA GLN A 197 20.17 -5.11 -15.20
C GLN A 197 21.54 -5.18 -14.54
N ALA A 198 22.46 -4.28 -14.88
CA ALA A 198 23.78 -4.17 -14.28
C ALA A 198 23.70 -3.89 -12.76
N TRP A 199 22.83 -2.97 -12.34
CA TRP A 199 22.63 -2.70 -10.90
C TRP A 199 22.07 -3.91 -10.16
N ARG A 200 21.10 -4.61 -10.77
CA ARG A 200 20.51 -5.81 -10.15
C ARG A 200 21.54 -6.93 -9.98
N LYS A 201 22.37 -7.18 -11.01
CA LYS A 201 23.45 -8.18 -10.95
C LYS A 201 24.60 -7.74 -10.03
N GLY A 202 24.84 -6.44 -9.90
CA GLY A 202 25.84 -5.91 -8.97
C GLY A 202 25.49 -6.11 -7.49
N LEU A 203 24.25 -6.52 -7.19
CA LEU A 203 23.74 -6.75 -5.83
C LEU A 203 23.64 -8.24 -5.48
N ASP A 204 24.58 -9.05 -5.98
CA ASP A 204 24.65 -10.48 -5.69
C ASP A 204 25.12 -10.71 -4.23
N GLY A 205 24.19 -10.73 -3.26
CA GLY A 205 24.53 -10.98 -1.86
C GLY A 205 23.49 -10.57 -0.81
N PRO A 206 23.85 -10.60 0.49
CA PRO A 206 22.96 -10.19 1.58
C PRO A 206 22.56 -8.70 1.51
N GLU A 207 23.38 -7.87 0.85
CA GLU A 207 23.13 -6.44 0.61
C GLU A 207 21.80 -6.18 -0.11
N TRP A 208 21.39 -7.08 -1.02
CA TRP A 208 20.11 -7.01 -1.71
C TRP A 208 18.91 -6.99 -0.74
N TYR A 209 18.99 -7.75 0.35
CA TYR A 209 17.95 -7.77 1.37
C TYR A 209 17.97 -6.48 2.21
N ALA A 210 19.15 -5.97 2.54
CA ALA A 210 19.30 -4.72 3.28
C ALA A 210 18.73 -3.53 2.49
N ILE A 211 19.03 -3.44 1.19
CA ILE A 211 18.51 -2.39 0.31
C ILE A 211 16.98 -2.45 0.23
N ARG A 212 16.40 -3.63 0.00
CA ARG A 212 14.93 -3.77 -0.08
C ARG A 212 14.25 -3.47 1.24
N ALA A 213 14.79 -3.94 2.37
CA ALA A 213 14.25 -3.64 3.69
C ALA A 213 14.25 -2.12 3.95
N ARG A 214 15.33 -1.44 3.56
CA ARG A 214 15.44 0.01 3.69
C ARG A 214 14.48 0.76 2.77
N LEU A 215 14.34 0.35 1.51
CA LEU A 215 13.41 0.97 0.57
C LEU A 215 11.95 0.77 1.02
N ALA A 216 11.62 -0.42 1.52
CA ALA A 216 10.31 -0.70 2.11
C ALA A 216 10.04 0.20 3.31
N PHE A 217 11.02 0.35 4.21
CA PHE A 217 10.92 1.25 5.36
C PHE A 217 10.78 2.71 4.94
N ALA A 218 11.61 3.19 3.99
CA ALA A 218 11.56 4.55 3.48
C ALA A 218 10.21 4.87 2.83
N TYR A 219 9.67 3.93 2.07
CA TYR A 219 8.34 4.05 1.45
C TYR A 219 7.24 4.11 2.51
N LEU A 220 7.23 3.18 3.47
CA LEU A 220 6.25 3.17 4.56
C LEU A 220 6.32 4.44 5.40
N ALA A 221 7.53 4.91 5.73
CA ALA A 221 7.73 6.16 6.46
C ALA A 221 7.21 7.37 5.66
N GLY A 222 7.43 7.39 4.34
CA GLY A 222 6.88 8.41 3.44
C GLY A 222 5.35 8.38 3.39
N GLU A 223 4.72 7.21 3.31
CA GLU A 223 3.26 7.07 3.37
C GLU A 223 2.70 7.55 4.72
N LEU A 224 3.30 7.15 5.83
CA LEU A 224 2.84 7.57 7.15
C LEU A 224 3.06 9.06 7.39
N HIS A 225 4.16 9.63 6.89
CA HIS A 225 4.36 11.07 6.90
C HIS A 225 3.28 11.77 6.09
N LEU A 226 2.93 11.28 4.89
CA LEU A 226 1.85 11.81 4.06
C LEU A 226 0.49 11.82 4.77
N LEU A 227 0.23 10.83 5.62
CA LEU A 227 -1.01 10.79 6.41
C LEU A 227 -1.03 11.77 7.58
N SER A 228 0.12 12.33 7.98
CA SER A 228 0.19 13.33 9.05
C SER A 228 -0.51 14.64 8.62
N PRO A 229 -1.33 15.28 9.47
CA PRO A 229 -2.15 16.44 9.09
C PRO A 229 -1.37 17.62 8.48
N SER A 230 -0.15 17.86 8.96
CA SER A 230 0.69 18.99 8.54
C SER A 230 1.63 18.67 7.38
N SER A 231 1.56 17.45 6.83
CA SER A 231 2.48 17.04 5.76
C SER A 231 2.00 17.46 4.37
N THR A 232 2.99 17.61 3.48
CA THR A 232 2.79 17.83 2.05
C THR A 232 3.37 16.65 1.27
N LEU A 233 2.87 16.39 0.06
CA LEU A 233 3.43 15.35 -0.80
C LEU A 233 4.95 15.54 -1.03
N ALA A 234 5.39 16.77 -1.30
CA ALA A 234 6.80 17.09 -1.52
C ALA A 234 7.68 16.77 -0.30
N SER A 235 7.22 17.09 0.91
CA SER A 235 7.97 16.78 2.15
C SER A 235 8.05 15.28 2.41
N SER A 236 6.98 14.53 2.13
CA SER A 236 6.95 13.07 2.24
C SER A 236 7.86 12.39 1.22
N GLN A 237 7.90 12.88 -0.02
CA GLN A 237 8.83 12.40 -1.05
C GLN A 237 10.28 12.69 -0.68
N ASP A 238 10.58 13.87 -0.14
CA ASP A 238 11.92 14.22 0.30
C ASP A 238 12.37 13.39 1.52
N LEU A 239 11.47 13.06 2.44
CA LEU A 239 11.74 12.11 3.53
C LEU A 239 12.08 10.72 2.98
N LEU A 240 11.27 10.19 2.07
CA LEU A 240 11.52 8.90 1.41
C LEU A 240 12.88 8.90 0.73
N ARG A 241 13.19 9.95 -0.05
CA ARG A 241 14.48 10.11 -0.73
C ARG A 241 15.64 10.03 0.26
N ARG A 242 15.61 10.82 1.33
CA ARG A 242 16.65 10.84 2.37
C ARG A 242 16.83 9.48 3.03
N LEU A 243 15.75 8.79 3.39
CA LEU A 243 15.81 7.46 4.00
C LEU A 243 16.30 6.39 3.00
N SER A 244 15.94 6.50 1.73
CA SER A 244 16.37 5.59 0.66
C SER A 244 17.84 5.72 0.28
N GLN A 245 18.54 6.77 0.74
CA GLN A 245 19.96 7.02 0.45
C GLN A 245 20.87 6.68 1.65
N ARG A 246 20.34 6.57 2.87
CA ARG A 246 21.15 6.25 4.07
C ARG A 246 21.59 4.76 4.08
N PRO A 247 22.86 4.42 4.28
CA PRO A 247 23.32 3.04 4.20
C PRO A 247 22.88 2.15 5.39
N ALA A 248 22.66 2.73 6.57
CA ALA A 248 22.29 1.99 7.76
C ALA A 248 20.81 2.17 8.13
N LEU A 249 20.05 1.08 8.06
CA LEU A 249 18.64 1.02 8.48
C LEU A 249 18.50 1.25 10.00
N ILE A 250 19.46 0.76 10.79
CA ILE A 250 19.47 0.92 12.24
C ILE A 250 19.71 2.38 12.63
N ASP A 251 20.62 3.09 11.96
CA ASP A 251 20.85 4.51 12.23
C ASP A 251 19.64 5.36 11.79
N ALA A 252 18.98 4.97 10.69
CA ALA A 252 17.72 5.57 10.28
C ALA A 252 16.60 5.34 11.31
N LEU A 253 16.45 4.13 11.85
CA LEU A 253 15.49 3.84 12.91
C LEU A 253 15.82 4.57 14.22
N ALA A 254 17.09 4.64 14.60
CA ALA A 254 17.54 5.31 15.82
C ALA A 254 17.31 6.82 15.75
N THR A 255 17.64 7.47 14.63
CA THR A 255 17.39 8.90 14.41
C THR A 255 15.91 9.24 14.22
N THR A 256 15.11 8.29 13.76
CA THR A 256 13.65 8.46 13.56
C THR A 256 12.86 7.97 14.78
N SER A 257 13.51 7.52 15.86
CA SER A 257 12.83 6.88 17.00
C SER A 257 11.82 7.78 17.73
N SER A 258 12.08 9.10 17.82
CA SER A 258 11.09 10.08 18.32
C SER A 258 9.88 10.21 17.40
N ASN A 259 10.10 10.10 16.09
CA ASN A 259 9.04 10.11 15.06
C ASN A 259 8.29 8.76 15.01
N VAL A 260 8.94 7.63 15.27
CA VAL A 260 8.31 6.31 15.36
C VAL A 260 7.44 6.22 16.61
N ARG A 261 7.87 6.80 17.73
CA ARG A 261 7.05 6.88 18.94
C ARG A 261 5.84 7.78 18.76
N SER A 262 6.01 8.96 18.15
CA SER A 262 4.87 9.80 17.79
C SER A 262 3.98 9.18 16.70
N LEU A 263 4.52 8.34 15.82
CA LEU A 263 3.79 7.55 14.82
C LEU A 263 3.03 6.37 15.45
N LEU A 264 3.57 5.73 16.49
CA LEU A 264 2.85 4.74 17.30
C LEU A 264 1.82 5.41 18.21
N GLU A 265 2.10 6.60 18.72
CA GLU A 265 1.16 7.35 19.56
C GLU A 265 0.03 7.97 18.71
N TRP A 266 0.30 8.48 17.52
CA TRP A 266 -0.69 9.07 16.61
C TRP A 266 -1.43 7.99 15.81
N GLY A 267 -0.70 7.05 15.21
CA GLY A 267 -1.27 5.88 14.55
C GLY A 267 -2.07 5.04 15.54
N GLY A 268 -1.51 4.77 16.72
CA GLY A 268 -2.21 4.06 17.79
C GLY A 268 -3.46 4.80 18.29
N ARG A 269 -3.40 6.10 18.57
CA ARG A 269 -4.58 6.86 19.04
C ARG A 269 -5.67 6.98 17.98
N SER A 270 -5.32 7.22 16.72
CA SER A 270 -6.27 7.27 15.61
C SER A 270 -6.86 5.90 15.30
N TRP A 271 -6.08 4.82 15.42
CA TRP A 271 -6.56 3.44 15.27
C TRP A 271 -7.46 3.01 16.44
N ILE A 272 -7.13 3.41 17.67
CA ILE A 272 -7.96 3.20 18.86
C ILE A 272 -9.30 3.94 18.73
N GLY A 273 -9.31 5.16 18.17
CA GLY A 273 -10.55 5.90 17.91
C GLY A 273 -11.48 5.20 16.91
N ILE A 274 -10.91 4.62 15.84
CA ILE A 274 -11.65 3.85 14.82
C ILE A 274 -12.14 2.50 15.36
N LEU A 275 -11.38 1.86 16.26
CA LEU A 275 -11.81 0.64 16.95
C LEU A 275 -12.94 0.92 17.95
N ARG A 276 -12.82 2.01 18.72
CA ARG A 276 -13.81 2.44 19.71
C ARG A 276 -15.14 2.85 19.07
N SER A 277 -15.10 3.46 17.87
CA SER A 277 -16.31 3.79 17.11
C SER A 277 -17.04 2.58 16.51
N ARG A 278 -16.45 1.38 16.63
CA ARG A 278 -17.07 0.11 16.23
C ARG A 278 -17.53 -0.78 17.39
N GLY A 279 -17.47 -0.28 18.64
CA GLY A 279 -18.01 -1.00 19.80
C GLY A 279 -17.18 -2.20 20.26
N LEU A 280 -15.88 -2.21 19.93
CA LEU A 280 -14.87 -3.09 20.54
C LEU A 280 -14.22 -2.41 21.74
#